data_AF-A0A2E1LRB5-F1
#
_entry.id   AF-A0A2E1LRB5-F1
#
_cell.length_a   1.000
_cell.length_b   1.000
_cell.length_c   1.000
_cell.angle_alpha   90.00
_cell.angle_beta   90.00
_cell.angle_gamma   90.00
#
_symmetry.space_group_name_H-M   'P 1'
#
loop_
_entity.id
_entity.type
_entity.pdbx_description
1 polymer ?
#
loop_
_entity_poly.entity_id
_entity_poly.type
_entity_poly.pdbx_seq_one_letter_code
_entity_poly.pdbx_strand_id
1 'polypeptide(L)' 'MSLEGRLTELIRRHNHLDAKILEEQKRPSADPITLNALKRRKLLIKEEIRHLKSS' A
#
# COMPACT_ATOMS: atom_id res chain seq x y z
N MET A 1 -5.28 -16.16 15.69
CA MET A 1 -5.01 -15.25 14.55
C MET A 1 -3.59 -15.49 14.08
N SER A 2 -3.43 -16.18 12.96
CA SER A 2 -2.13 -16.65 12.48
C SER A 2 -1.34 -15.52 11.80
N LEU A 3 -0.01 -15.61 11.81
CA LEU A 3 0.91 -14.76 11.04
C LEU A 3 0.47 -14.61 9.57
N GLU A 4 -0.05 -15.69 8.98
CA GLU A 4 -0.59 -15.70 7.61
C GLU A 4 -1.79 -14.76 7.42
N GLY A 5 -2.70 -14.66 8.40
CA GLY A 5 -3.85 -13.76 8.32
C GLY A 5 -3.44 -12.29 8.28
N ARG A 6 -2.42 -11.92 9.08
CA ARG A 6 -1.86 -10.56 9.06
C ARG A 6 -1.17 -10.25 7.74
N LEU A 7 -0.44 -11.22 7.17
CA LEU A 7 0.18 -11.08 5.86
C LEU A 7 -0.86 -10.89 4.74
N THR A 8 -1.92 -11.69 4.71
CA THR A 8 -3.00 -11.55 3.73
C THR A 8 -3.68 -10.18 3.82
N GLU A 9 -3.92 -9.68 5.03
CA GLU A 9 -4.53 -8.36 5.21
C GLU A 9 -3.61 -7.23 4.74
N LEU A 10 -2.31 -7.31 5.04
CA LEU A 10 -1.34 -6.33 4.55
C LEU A 10 -1.25 -6.34 3.03
N ILE A 11 -1.25 -7.51 2.38
CA ILE A 11 -1.27 -7.63 0.91
C ILE A 11 -2.54 -7.00 0.34
N ARG A 12 -3.71 -7.24 0.93
CA ARG A 12 -4.97 -6.61 0.50
C ARG A 12 -4.90 -5.08 0.62
N ARG A 13 -4.40 -4.55 1.74
CA ARG A 13 -4.22 -3.10 1.95
C ARG A 13 -3.23 -2.50 0.94
N HIS A 14 -2.13 -3.21 0.65
CA HIS A 14 -1.16 -2.79 -0.36
C HIS A 14 -1.82 -2.66 -1.74
N ASN A 15 -2.58 -3.67 -2.18
CA ASN A 15 -3.27 -3.65 -3.47
C ASN A 15 -4.32 -2.53 -3.55
N HIS A 16 -5.04 -2.26 -2.45
CA HIS A 16 -5.99 -1.15 -2.40
C HIS A 16 -5.31 0.22 -2.52
N LEU A 17 -4.14 0.41 -1.87
CA LEU A 17 -3.36 1.63 -2.03
C LEU A 17 -2.84 1.80 -3.45
N ASP A 18 -2.41 0.71 -4.10
CA ASP A 18 -2.01 0.71 -5.51
C ASP A 18 -3.14 1.19 -6.42
N ALA A 19 -4.34 0.63 -6.25
CA ALA A 19 -5.51 1.02 -7.03
C ALA A 19 -5.83 2.51 -6.85
N LYS A 20 -5.83 3.02 -5.61
CA LYS A 20 -6.03 4.44 -5.32
C LYS A 20 -4.96 5.32 -5.96
N ILE A 21 -3.69 4.93 -5.89
CA ILE A 21 -2.58 5.67 -6.52
C ILE A 21 -2.74 5.73 -8.04
N LEU A 22 -3.21 4.64 -8.66
CA LEU A 22 -3.46 4.58 -10.10
C LEU A 22 -4.66 5.44 -10.51
N GLU A 23 -5.75 5.40 -9.75
CA GLU A 23 -6.92 6.25 -9.99
C GLU A 23 -6.59 7.73 -9.83
N GLU A 24 -5.89 8.10 -8.75
CA GLU A 24 -5.47 9.48 -8.53
C GLU A 24 -4.51 9.96 -9.62
N GLN A 25 -3.52 9.15 -10.06
CA GLN A 25 -2.62 9.51 -11.17
C GLN A 25 -3.33 9.68 -12.52
N LYS A 26 -4.45 9.00 -12.74
CA LYS A 26 -5.25 9.16 -13.97
C LYS A 26 -6.05 10.46 -13.98
N ARG A 27 -6.26 11.09 -12.83
CA ARG A 27 -7.01 12.35 -12.75
C ARG A 27 -6.12 13.50 -13.24
N PRO A 28 -6.64 14.39 -14.10
CA PRO A 28 -5.89 15.57 -14.56
C PRO A 28 -5.59 16.57 -13.43
N SER A 29 -6.36 16.52 -12.34
CA SER A 29 -6.15 17.32 -11.12
C SER A 29 -5.58 16.50 -9.96
N ALA A 30 -4.77 15.50 -10.26
CA ALA A 30 -4.11 14.67 -9.24
C ALA A 30 -3.33 15.56 -8.26
N ASP A 31 -3.70 15.55 -6.99
CA ASP A 31 -2.98 16.31 -5.98
C ASP A 31 -1.64 15.60 -5.65
N PRO A 32 -0.48 16.22 -5.96
CA PRO A 32 0.82 15.55 -5.82
C PRO A 32 1.19 15.29 -4.35
N ILE A 33 0.63 16.05 -3.40
CA ILE A 33 0.84 15.86 -1.96
C ILE A 33 0.16 14.56 -1.52
N THR A 34 -1.11 14.39 -1.90
CA THR A 34 -1.91 13.20 -1.66
C THR A 34 -1.28 11.97 -2.31
N LEU A 35 -0.80 12.11 -3.55
CA LEU A 35 -0.10 11.03 -4.25
C LEU A 35 1.16 10.57 -3.52
N ASN A 36 1.97 11.53 -3.03
CA ASN A 36 3.16 11.23 -2.25
C ASN A 36 2.84 10.57 -0.90
N ALA A 37 1.78 11.02 -0.22
CA ALA A 37 1.32 10.40 1.01
C ALA A 37 0.87 8.95 0.79
N LEU A 38 0.12 8.68 -0.28
CA LEU A 38 -0.30 7.33 -0.66
C LEU A 38 0.90 6.43 -1.01
N LYS A 39 1.86 6.94 -1.79
CA LYS A 39 3.09 6.21 -2.14
C LYS A 39 3.94 5.87 -0.91
N ARG A 40 4.07 6.81 0.05
CA ARG A 40 4.74 6.56 1.34
C ARG A 40 4.04 5.48 2.14
N ARG A 41 2.72 5.54 2.23
CA ARG A 41 1.92 4.53 2.95
C ARG A 41 2.03 3.15 2.31
N LYS A 42 2.06 3.07 0.97
CA LYS A 42 2.32 1.85 0.22
C LYS A 42 3.71 1.29 0.52
N LEU A 43 4.73 2.15 0.58
CA LEU A 43 6.11 1.75 0.91
C LEU A 43 6.19 1.13 2.32
N LEU A 44 5.57 1.76 3.31
CA LEU A 44 5.54 1.23 4.69
C LEU A 44 4.92 -0.17 4.78
N ILE A 45 3.77 -0.38 4.11
CA ILE A 45 3.13 -1.70 4.08
C ILE A 45 4.02 -2.73 3.36
N LYS A 46 4.71 -2.31 2.29
CA LYS A 46 5.67 -3.18 1.60
C LYS A 46 6.82 -3.61 2.51
N GLU A 47 7.36 -2.71 3.34
CA GLU A 47 8.36 -3.07 4.35
C GLU A 47 7.81 -4.05 5.37
N GLU A 48 6.59 -3.80 5.89
CA GLU A 48 5.98 -4.67 6.89
C GLU A 48 5.71 -6.08 6.33
N ILE A 49 5.28 -6.19 5.07
CA ILE A 49 5.15 -7.47 4.36
C ILE A 49 6.50 -8.17 4.24
N ARG A 50 7.55 -7.43 3.86
CA ARG A 50 8.91 -8.01 3.74
C ARG A 50 9.41 -8.53 5.07
N HIS A 51 9.26 -7.75 6.13
CA HIS A 51 9.65 -8.12 7.48
C HIS A 51 8.91 -9.38 7.95
N LEU A 52 7.61 -9.49 7.69
CA LEU A 52 6.82 -10.66 8.04
C LEU A 52 7.13 -11.90 7.19
N LYS A 53 7.59 -11.71 5.94
CA LYS A 53 8.02 -12.82 5.07
C LYS A 53 9.43 -13.33 5.39
N SER A 54 10.28 -12.50 5.99
CA SER A 54 11.64 -12.85 6.37
C SER A 54 11.76 -13.40 7.79
N SER A 55 10.67 -13.37 8.56
CA SER A 55 10.59 -13.90 9.94
C SER A 55 10.12 -15.36 9.96
#